data_AF-A0A5E3XBZ0-F1
#
_entry.id   AF-A0A5E3XBZ0-F1
#
_cell.length_a   1.000
_cell.length_b   1.000
_cell.length_c   1.000
_cell.angle_alpha   90.00
_cell.angle_beta   90.00
_cell.angle_gamma   90.00
#
_symmetry.space_group_name_H-M   'P 1'
#
loop_
_entity.id
_entity.type
_entity.pdbx_description
1 polymer ?
#
loop_
_entity_poly.entity_id
_entity_poly.type
_entity_poly.pdbx_seq_one_letter_code
_entity_poly.pdbx_strand_id
1 'polypeptide(L)'
;MHISTPTLRALTYSGHVPQEGGLLRFESTTKNGCLVFALVYEFAGGQAVDLPYTCRAETYVGFIPQLGDILRLARFKGGYLELVLRVDDFAAGPNKAVPKAEDTTMEPSDLSDMDSKPVGVRDGTSVASAIELVDTDDEESAKGEQDKPQDDDADDEDIPLSQVFPMKTTTGTVAPSKITQPISTSSSLASRRQYRCPCGRLRQPHGRRSTKDERHDMAVYIVKKGRSFKGDYFIAWAEFRKQKDYKSRSTKSWVRIYLNNREEIEGKANELRAELGLP
;
A
#
# COMPACT_ATOMS: atom_id res chain seq x y z
N MET A 1 21.21 29.43 -8.23
CA MET A 1 20.65 28.26 -7.53
C MET A 1 19.30 27.94 -8.18
N HIS A 2 19.11 26.75 -8.76
CA HIS A 2 17.82 26.34 -9.32
C HIS A 2 16.94 25.83 -8.17
N ILE A 3 15.88 26.57 -7.83
CA ILE A 3 14.91 26.12 -6.84
C ILE A 3 13.99 25.12 -7.55
N SER A 4 14.16 23.83 -7.26
CA SER A 4 13.26 22.79 -7.77
C SER A 4 11.93 22.84 -7.04
N THR A 5 10.82 23.03 -7.76
CA THR A 5 9.48 23.03 -7.15
C THR A 5 9.13 21.66 -6.56
N PRO A 6 8.63 21.57 -5.32
CA PRO A 6 8.26 20.31 -4.70
C PRO A 6 7.24 19.54 -5.55
N THR A 7 7.50 18.25 -5.77
CA THR A 7 6.66 17.38 -6.59
C THR A 7 6.20 16.16 -5.79
N LEU A 8 4.92 15.81 -5.93
CA LEU A 8 4.29 14.60 -5.39
C LEU A 8 3.84 13.75 -6.58
N ARG A 9 4.23 12.48 -6.62
CA ARG A 9 3.79 11.53 -7.65
C ARG A 9 2.86 10.50 -7.03
N ALA A 10 1.61 10.44 -7.48
CA ALA A 10 0.63 9.46 -7.03
C ALA A 10 0.42 8.34 -8.07
N LEU A 11 0.47 7.08 -7.64
CA LEU A 11 0.58 5.89 -8.49
C LEU A 11 -0.73 5.09 -8.55
N THR A 12 -1.45 5.00 -7.43
CA THR A 12 -2.80 4.46 -7.37
C THR A 12 -3.74 5.54 -6.87
N TYR A 13 -4.80 5.77 -7.62
CA TYR A 13 -5.80 6.74 -7.26
C TYR A 13 -7.22 6.28 -7.57
N SER A 14 -8.19 6.84 -6.86
CA SER A 14 -9.62 6.62 -7.08
C SER A 14 -10.39 7.93 -6.97
N GLY A 15 -11.57 7.96 -7.58
CA GLY A 15 -12.42 9.15 -7.64
C GLY A 15 -12.23 9.96 -8.92
N HIS A 16 -12.54 11.25 -8.86
CA HIS A 16 -12.46 12.14 -10.01
C HIS A 16 -11.01 12.58 -10.23
N VAL A 17 -10.50 12.34 -11.44
CA VAL A 17 -9.17 12.83 -11.85
C VAL A 17 -9.34 14.20 -12.50
N PRO A 18 -8.70 15.26 -11.98
CA PRO A 18 -8.74 16.56 -12.65
C PRO A 18 -8.07 16.49 -14.03
N GLN A 19 -8.42 17.44 -14.90
CA GLN A 19 -7.67 17.67 -16.13
C GLN A 19 -6.29 18.27 -15.81
N GLU A 20 -5.35 18.18 -16.75
CA GLU A 20 -4.04 18.83 -16.63
C GLU A 20 -4.22 20.33 -16.38
N GLY A 21 -3.48 20.88 -15.42
CA GLY A 21 -3.65 22.24 -14.93
C GLY A 21 -4.70 22.39 -13.82
N GLY A 22 -5.54 21.38 -13.57
CA GLY A 22 -6.54 21.40 -12.49
C GLY A 22 -5.90 21.46 -11.10
N LEU A 23 -6.62 22.09 -10.17
CA LEU A 23 -6.17 22.32 -8.80
C LEU A 23 -6.82 21.36 -7.81
N LEU A 24 -6.00 20.88 -6.88
CA LEU A 24 -6.38 19.95 -5.83
C LEU A 24 -5.93 20.51 -4.50
N ARG A 25 -6.82 20.61 -3.51
CA ARG A 25 -6.46 20.96 -2.14
C ARG A 25 -6.31 19.69 -1.33
N PHE A 26 -5.21 19.57 -0.59
CA PHE A 26 -5.02 18.47 0.34
C PHE A 26 -5.87 18.67 1.60
N GLU A 27 -6.72 17.69 1.90
CA GLU A 27 -7.67 17.76 3.02
C GLU A 27 -7.29 16.88 4.20
N SER A 28 -6.77 15.68 3.96
CA SER A 28 -6.42 14.77 5.06
C SER A 28 -5.66 13.55 4.58
N THR A 29 -5.03 12.88 5.53
CA THR A 29 -4.57 11.49 5.37
C THR A 29 -5.58 10.58 6.06
N THR A 30 -6.10 9.58 5.35
CA THR A 30 -7.00 8.58 5.94
C THR A 30 -6.23 7.64 6.88
N LYS A 31 -6.96 6.89 7.73
CA LYS A 31 -6.37 5.85 8.61
C LYS A 31 -5.55 4.80 7.84
N ASN A 32 -5.83 4.60 6.55
CA ASN A 32 -5.12 3.64 5.69
C ASN A 32 -3.92 4.26 4.95
N GLY A 33 -3.52 5.49 5.30
CA GLY A 33 -2.39 6.19 4.67
C GLY A 33 -2.71 6.81 3.30
N CYS A 34 -3.97 6.77 2.85
CA CYS A 34 -4.35 7.42 1.58
C CYS A 34 -4.45 8.94 1.76
N LEU A 35 -3.87 9.70 0.84
CA LEU A 35 -4.01 11.15 0.76
C LEU A 35 -5.35 11.48 0.09
N VAL A 36 -6.13 12.37 0.71
CA VAL A 36 -7.42 12.84 0.20
C VAL A 36 -7.28 14.26 -0.29
N PHE A 37 -7.69 14.49 -1.53
CA PHE A 37 -7.70 15.79 -2.16
C PHE A 37 -9.12 16.18 -2.55
N ALA A 38 -9.49 17.43 -2.31
CA ALA A 38 -10.69 18.05 -2.86
C ALA A 38 -10.36 18.82 -4.15
N LEU A 39 -11.26 18.76 -5.12
CA LEU A 39 -11.13 19.50 -6.37
C LEU A 39 -11.46 20.98 -6.15
N VAL A 40 -10.54 21.85 -6.55
CA VAL A 40 -10.69 23.31 -6.45
C VAL A 40 -10.96 23.89 -7.82
N TYR A 41 -12.06 24.65 -7.95
CA TYR A 41 -12.33 25.46 -9.13
C TYR A 41 -11.97 26.92 -8.87
N GLU A 42 -11.13 27.48 -9.74
CA GLU A 42 -10.94 28.93 -9.80
C GLU A 42 -12.03 29.55 -10.66
N PHE A 43 -12.90 30.33 -10.02
CA PHE A 43 -13.78 31.24 -10.74
C PHE A 43 -13.00 32.49 -11.14
N ALA A 44 -13.46 33.19 -12.18
CA ALA A 44 -12.85 34.42 -12.72
C ALA A 44 -12.82 35.62 -11.73
N GLY A 45 -13.05 35.40 -10.43
CA GLY A 45 -12.93 36.36 -9.34
C GLY A 45 -12.00 35.92 -8.19
N GLY A 46 -11.14 34.91 -8.40
CA GLY A 46 -10.12 34.48 -7.43
C GLY A 46 -10.66 33.69 -6.23
N GLN A 47 -11.97 33.45 -6.14
CA GLN A 47 -12.54 32.63 -5.08
C GLN A 47 -12.52 31.16 -5.49
N ALA A 48 -11.72 30.37 -4.77
CA ALA A 48 -11.69 28.92 -4.85
C ALA A 48 -12.94 28.35 -4.19
N VAL A 49 -13.73 27.55 -4.92
CA VAL A 49 -14.84 26.79 -4.33
C VAL A 49 -14.51 25.31 -4.38
N ASP A 50 -14.75 24.64 -3.26
CA ASP A 50 -14.56 23.21 -3.13
C ASP A 50 -15.74 22.48 -3.76
N LEU A 51 -15.43 21.57 -4.67
CA LEU A 51 -16.43 20.65 -5.16
C LEU A 51 -16.43 19.37 -4.34
N PRO A 52 -17.58 18.67 -4.26
CA PRO A 52 -17.72 17.41 -3.51
C PRO A 52 -16.92 16.23 -4.12
N TYR A 53 -16.10 16.49 -5.14
CA TYR A 53 -15.28 15.48 -5.78
C TYR A 53 -13.98 15.27 -5.01
N THR A 54 -13.76 14.04 -4.57
CA THR A 54 -12.52 13.64 -3.90
C THR A 54 -11.66 12.81 -4.84
N CYS A 55 -10.37 13.14 -4.87
CA CYS A 55 -9.32 12.30 -5.43
C CYS A 55 -8.56 11.67 -4.27
N ARG A 56 -8.43 10.35 -4.26
CA ARG A 56 -7.68 9.62 -3.23
C ARG A 56 -6.42 9.04 -3.85
N ALA A 57 -5.26 9.24 -3.24
CA ALA A 57 -4.00 8.63 -3.65
C ALA A 57 -3.50 7.66 -2.57
N GLU A 58 -3.16 6.42 -2.93
CA GLU A 58 -2.74 5.41 -1.93
C GLU A 58 -1.23 5.16 -1.95
N THR A 59 -0.59 5.22 -3.11
CA THR A 59 0.87 5.07 -3.25
C THR A 59 1.44 6.33 -3.83
N TYR A 60 2.44 6.91 -3.17
CA TYR A 60 3.06 8.14 -3.62
C TYR A 60 4.56 8.22 -3.33
N VAL A 61 5.25 9.06 -4.10
CA VAL A 61 6.69 9.35 -3.94
C VAL A 61 6.88 10.87 -4.01
N GLY A 62 7.73 11.40 -3.15
CA GLY A 62 8.11 12.81 -3.14
C GLY A 62 7.63 13.56 -1.90
N PHE A 63 7.31 14.83 -2.08
CA PHE A 63 6.87 15.72 -0.99
C PHE A 63 5.50 15.30 -0.44
N ILE A 64 5.35 15.27 0.89
CA ILE A 64 4.07 15.02 1.55
C ILE A 64 3.39 16.37 1.81
N PRO A 65 2.22 16.64 1.22
CA PRO A 65 1.51 17.91 1.42
C PRO A 65 0.99 18.06 2.85
N GLN A 66 0.93 19.29 3.32
CA GLN A 66 0.30 19.68 4.58
C GLN A 66 -1.16 20.06 4.36
N LEU A 67 -1.96 19.96 5.44
CA LEU A 67 -3.38 20.36 5.42
C LEU A 67 -3.55 21.76 4.84
N GLY A 68 -4.39 21.86 3.80
CA GLY A 68 -4.69 23.11 3.09
C GLY A 68 -3.77 23.42 1.91
N ASP A 69 -2.70 22.66 1.70
CA ASP A 69 -1.82 22.85 0.54
C ASP A 69 -2.59 22.67 -0.78
N ILE A 70 -2.34 23.55 -1.73
CA ILE A 70 -2.92 23.49 -3.07
C ILE A 70 -1.88 22.96 -4.04
N LEU A 71 -2.22 21.86 -4.71
CA LEU A 71 -1.39 21.21 -5.71
C LEU A 71 -2.03 21.36 -7.09
N ARG A 72 -1.22 21.63 -8.10
CA ARG A 72 -1.64 21.61 -9.50
C ARG A 72 -1.30 20.26 -10.12
N LEU A 73 -2.24 19.66 -10.84
CA LEU A 73 -1.93 18.52 -11.69
C LEU A 73 -1.05 19.00 -12.85
N ALA A 74 0.23 18.67 -12.81
CA ALA A 74 1.18 19.08 -13.83
C ALA A 74 1.03 18.26 -15.10
N ARG A 75 0.81 16.95 -14.98
CA ARG A 75 0.55 16.02 -16.10
C ARG A 75 0.24 14.61 -15.60
N PHE A 76 -0.28 13.79 -16.51
CA PHE A 76 -0.35 12.34 -16.35
C PHE A 76 0.74 11.67 -17.18
N LYS A 77 1.68 10.97 -16.53
CA LYS A 77 2.79 10.30 -17.22
C LYS A 77 3.11 8.95 -16.61
N GLY A 78 3.14 7.91 -17.45
CA GLY A 78 3.55 6.56 -17.02
C GLY A 78 2.62 5.90 -16.01
N GLY A 79 1.34 6.31 -15.94
CA GLY A 79 0.39 5.83 -14.93
C GLY A 79 0.42 6.60 -13.61
N TYR A 80 1.21 7.67 -13.52
CA TYR A 80 1.32 8.52 -12.34
C TYR A 80 0.63 9.87 -12.55
N LEU A 81 -0.01 10.38 -11.51
CA LEU A 81 -0.38 11.79 -11.39
C LEU A 81 0.81 12.55 -10.82
N GLU A 82 1.37 13.46 -11.60
CA GLU A 82 2.43 14.37 -11.15
C GLU A 82 1.79 15.66 -10.64
N LEU A 83 1.79 15.83 -9.32
CA LEU A 83 1.23 16.98 -8.61
C LEU A 83 2.37 17.90 -8.19
N VAL A 84 2.26 19.18 -8.50
CA VAL A 84 3.26 20.20 -8.15
C VAL A 84 2.63 21.14 -7.13
N LEU A 85 3.35 21.39 -6.03
CA LEU A 85 2.90 22.35 -5.02
C LEU A 85 2.83 23.74 -5.68
N ARG A 86 1.66 24.36 -5.63
CA ARG A 86 1.49 25.72 -6.13
C ARG A 86 1.99 26.68 -5.04
N VAL A 87 3.05 27.42 -5.36
CA VAL A 87 3.66 28.40 -4.44
C VAL A 87 3.03 29.79 -4.63
N ASP A 88 2.09 29.94 -5.57
CA ASP A 88 1.50 31.23 -5.88
C ASP A 88 0.94 31.88 -4.61
N ASP A 89 1.33 33.15 -4.43
CA ASP A 89 1.05 34.06 -3.33
C ASP A 89 -0.46 34.31 -3.12
N PHE A 90 -1.23 33.26 -2.83
CA PHE A 90 -2.57 33.37 -2.26
C PHE A 90 -2.40 33.97 -0.86
N ALA A 91 -2.35 35.29 -0.85
CA ALA A 91 -2.11 36.21 0.24
C ALA A 91 -2.39 35.63 1.64
N ALA A 92 -1.30 35.56 2.42
CA ALA A 92 -1.26 36.02 3.81
C ALA A 92 -2.58 35.90 4.61
N GLY A 93 -2.95 34.68 4.98
CA GLY A 93 -3.55 34.48 6.30
C GLY A 93 -2.43 34.62 7.35
N PRO A 94 -2.60 35.37 8.44
CA PRO A 94 -1.57 35.49 9.46
C PRO A 94 -1.39 34.11 10.11
N ASN A 95 -0.14 33.69 10.30
CA ASN A 95 0.29 32.48 11.01
C ASN A 95 0.53 31.21 10.19
N LYS A 96 1.46 31.26 9.23
CA LYS A 96 2.43 30.16 9.11
C LYS A 96 3.84 30.74 9.06
N ALA A 97 4.49 30.73 10.21
CA ALA A 97 5.93 30.88 10.29
C ALA A 97 6.54 29.79 9.41
N VAL A 98 7.26 30.21 8.37
CA VAL A 98 8.16 29.35 7.62
C VAL A 98 9.14 28.76 8.63
N PRO A 99 9.32 27.43 8.72
CA PRO A 99 10.42 26.87 9.48
C PRO A 99 11.70 27.30 8.77
N LYS A 100 12.33 28.33 9.31
CA LYS A 100 13.66 28.79 8.94
C LYS A 100 14.56 27.59 9.24
N ALA A 101 15.12 26.99 8.20
CA ALA A 101 16.21 26.03 8.36
C ALA A 101 17.33 26.79 9.10
N GLU A 102 17.56 26.41 10.36
CA GLU A 102 18.70 26.88 11.12
C GLU A 102 19.95 26.29 10.48
N ASP A 103 20.50 27.08 9.58
CA ASP A 103 21.82 26.96 9.01
C ASP A 103 22.83 27.05 10.17
N THR A 104 23.31 25.90 10.63
CA THR A 104 24.41 25.82 11.60
C THR A 104 25.69 26.17 10.85
N THR A 105 25.89 27.47 10.63
CA THR A 105 27.18 28.03 10.22
C THR A 105 28.10 28.00 11.44
N MET A 106 28.97 26.99 11.51
CA MET A 106 30.15 27.10 12.37
C MET A 106 31.13 28.05 11.69
N GLU A 107 31.39 29.19 12.35
CA GLU A 107 32.54 30.04 12.05
C GLU A 107 33.85 29.25 12.15
N PRO A 108 34.80 29.46 11.22
CA PRO A 108 36.18 29.09 11.42
C PRO A 108 36.92 30.23 12.14
N SER A 109 37.26 30.01 13.41
CA SER A 109 38.27 30.85 14.08
C SER A 109 39.66 30.31 13.77
N ASP A 110 40.38 31.11 13.00
CA ASP A 110 41.83 31.01 12.75
C ASP A 110 42.67 31.31 14.01
N LEU A 111 43.94 30.87 13.91
CA LEU A 111 45.14 31.23 14.69
C LEU A 111 45.47 30.39 15.93
N SER A 112 46.45 29.48 15.78
CA SER A 112 47.86 29.85 16.05
C SER A 112 48.83 28.71 15.78
N ASP A 113 49.97 29.11 15.20
CA ASP A 113 51.21 28.38 14.98
C ASP A 113 51.72 27.64 16.21
N MET A 114 52.28 26.43 16.01
CA MET A 114 53.55 26.04 16.63
C MET A 114 54.22 24.96 15.77
N ASP A 115 55.34 25.40 15.22
CA ASP A 115 56.40 24.70 14.50
C ASP A 115 57.00 23.55 15.33
N SER A 116 57.21 22.37 14.73
CA SER A 116 58.35 21.49 15.03
C SER A 116 58.46 20.33 14.02
N LYS A 117 59.69 20.18 13.54
CA LYS A 117 60.22 19.33 12.46
C LYS A 117 60.24 17.80 12.73
N PRO A 118 60.56 16.99 11.69
CA PRO A 118 60.19 15.58 11.59
C PRO A 118 61.34 14.62 11.92
N VAL A 119 61.03 13.43 12.45
CA VAL A 119 61.91 12.25 12.44
C VAL A 119 61.08 10.97 12.55
N GLY A 120 61.39 9.97 11.73
CA GLY A 120 61.35 8.58 12.21
C GLY A 120 60.40 7.61 11.51
N VAL A 121 60.90 7.04 10.41
CA VAL A 121 60.80 5.62 10.01
C VAL A 121 60.26 4.69 11.12
N ARG A 122 59.26 3.84 10.81
CA ARG A 122 59.35 2.38 10.99
C ARG A 122 58.14 1.58 10.49
N ASP A 123 58.51 0.42 9.98
CA ASP A 123 57.73 -0.70 9.47
C ASP A 123 56.65 -1.24 10.42
N GLY A 124 55.67 -1.91 9.81
CA GLY A 124 55.48 -3.32 10.12
C GLY A 124 54.16 -3.75 10.76
N THR A 125 53.66 -4.85 10.19
CA THR A 125 52.97 -5.98 10.87
C THR A 125 51.47 -5.87 11.17
N SER A 126 50.69 -6.44 10.25
CA SER A 126 49.72 -7.54 10.45
C SER A 126 49.42 -7.96 11.90
N VAL A 127 48.13 -8.08 12.25
CA VAL A 127 47.59 -9.26 12.97
C VAL A 127 46.14 -9.50 12.53
N ALA A 128 45.92 -10.69 11.96
CA ALA A 128 44.64 -11.35 11.87
C ALA A 128 44.19 -11.79 13.26
N SER A 129 42.96 -11.46 13.66
CA SER A 129 42.29 -12.15 14.76
C SER A 129 41.16 -12.98 14.20
N ALA A 130 41.48 -14.26 14.01
CA ALA A 130 40.56 -15.36 14.07
C ALA A 130 39.84 -15.34 15.43
N ILE A 131 38.53 -15.59 15.43
CA ILE A 131 37.79 -15.92 16.65
C ILE A 131 37.26 -17.34 16.43
N GLU A 132 37.64 -18.20 17.37
CA GLU A 132 37.34 -19.63 17.46
C GLU A 132 35.84 -19.89 17.52
N LEU A 133 35.42 -20.91 16.78
CA LEU A 133 34.15 -21.60 16.95
C LEU A 133 34.30 -22.54 18.15
N VAL A 134 33.47 -22.38 19.17
CA VAL A 134 33.31 -23.37 20.22
C VAL A 134 32.05 -24.16 19.91
N ASP A 135 32.24 -25.43 19.54
CA ASP A 135 31.23 -26.46 19.52
C ASP A 135 30.92 -26.86 20.97
N THR A 136 29.64 -26.86 21.33
CA THR A 136 29.13 -27.61 22.48
C THR A 136 27.97 -28.46 21.99
N ASP A 137 28.32 -29.70 21.62
CA ASP A 137 27.42 -30.85 21.74
C ASP A 137 27.11 -31.03 23.23
N ASP A 138 25.82 -31.10 23.59
CA ASP A 138 25.41 -31.89 24.74
C ASP A 138 24.03 -32.51 24.50
N GLU A 139 24.13 -33.81 24.27
CA GLU A 139 23.22 -34.94 24.41
C GLU A 139 21.87 -34.75 25.13
N GLU A 140 20.84 -35.28 24.45
CA GLU A 140 19.86 -36.24 24.96
C GLU A 140 19.12 -35.98 26.29
N SER A 141 17.81 -35.69 26.18
CA SER A 141 16.84 -36.39 27.03
C SER A 141 15.49 -36.57 26.38
N ALA A 142 15.02 -37.81 26.51
CA ALA A 142 13.98 -38.46 25.75
C ALA A 142 12.57 -38.35 26.37
N LYS A 143 11.61 -38.75 25.52
CA LYS A 143 10.29 -39.37 25.79
C LYS A 143 9.07 -38.48 26.07
N GLY A 144 8.05 -38.72 25.25
CA GLY A 144 6.65 -38.39 25.51
C GLY A 144 5.75 -38.59 24.30
N GLU A 145 5.49 -39.84 23.91
CA GLU A 145 4.39 -40.23 23.01
C GLU A 145 3.04 -39.72 23.53
N GLN A 146 2.17 -39.24 22.63
CA GLN A 146 0.81 -39.79 22.51
C GLN A 146 0.13 -39.39 21.19
N ASP A 147 -0.19 -40.42 20.43
CA ASP A 147 -1.16 -40.47 19.35
C ASP A 147 -2.52 -39.88 19.75
N LYS A 148 -3.11 -39.09 18.86
CA LYS A 148 -4.53 -39.19 18.51
C LYS A 148 -4.84 -38.40 17.22
N PRO A 149 -5.30 -39.07 16.15
CA PRO A 149 -6.09 -38.40 15.11
C PRO A 149 -7.52 -38.28 15.62
N GLN A 150 -8.11 -37.09 15.51
CA GLN A 150 -9.55 -36.92 15.67
C GLN A 150 -10.10 -36.35 14.36
N ASP A 151 -10.52 -37.29 13.52
CA ASP A 151 -11.52 -37.06 12.49
C ASP A 151 -12.84 -36.75 13.21
N ASP A 152 -13.36 -35.55 13.02
CA ASP A 152 -14.77 -35.25 13.25
C ASP A 152 -15.30 -34.66 11.93
N ASP A 153 -15.70 -35.59 11.06
CA ASP A 153 -16.66 -35.37 9.99
C ASP A 153 -18.08 -35.22 10.58
N ALA A 154 -18.89 -34.41 9.88
CA ALA A 154 -20.36 -34.34 9.90
C ALA A 154 -21.06 -33.52 11.00
N ASP A 155 -21.58 -32.34 10.61
CA ASP A 155 -23.02 -32.01 10.63
C ASP A 155 -23.20 -30.70 9.82
N ASP A 156 -23.78 -30.71 8.62
CA ASP A 156 -25.23 -30.72 8.32
C ASP A 156 -26.01 -29.65 9.09
N GLU A 157 -26.26 -28.50 8.45
CA GLU A 157 -27.51 -27.76 8.64
C GLU A 157 -27.89 -27.07 7.32
N ASP A 158 -29.02 -27.52 6.82
CA ASP A 158 -29.74 -27.10 5.63
C ASP A 158 -29.98 -25.58 5.58
N ILE A 159 -29.64 -24.95 4.45
CA ILE A 159 -30.12 -23.58 4.14
C ILE A 159 -31.39 -23.71 3.29
N PRO A 160 -32.59 -23.43 3.83
CA PRO A 160 -33.80 -23.42 3.02
C PRO A 160 -33.79 -22.22 2.05
N LEU A 161 -33.80 -22.54 0.76
CA LEU A 161 -34.08 -21.65 -0.37
C LEU A 161 -35.53 -21.12 -0.28
N SER A 162 -35.75 -19.99 0.39
CA SER A 162 -37.03 -19.28 0.35
C SER A 162 -36.97 -18.06 -0.57
N GLN A 163 -37.43 -18.32 -1.80
CA GLN A 163 -38.48 -17.59 -2.51
C GLN A 163 -38.40 -16.06 -2.61
N VAL A 164 -38.14 -15.66 -3.85
CA VAL A 164 -38.36 -14.33 -4.44
C VAL A 164 -39.86 -14.02 -4.44
N PHE A 165 -40.29 -12.97 -3.74
CA PHE A 165 -41.60 -12.37 -3.95
C PHE A 165 -41.46 -11.16 -4.89
N PRO A 166 -42.15 -11.14 -6.05
CA PRO A 166 -42.30 -9.91 -6.82
C PRO A 166 -43.36 -9.01 -6.16
N MET A 167 -42.96 -7.79 -5.79
CA MET A 167 -43.86 -6.72 -5.39
C MET A 167 -44.80 -6.37 -6.56
N LYS A 168 -46.10 -6.58 -6.34
CA LYS A 168 -47.17 -6.07 -7.20
C LYS A 168 -47.31 -4.56 -6.96
N THR A 169 -46.98 -3.75 -7.95
CA THR A 169 -47.44 -2.37 -8.07
C THR A 169 -48.88 -2.39 -8.61
N THR A 170 -49.84 -1.98 -7.80
CA THR A 170 -51.22 -1.75 -8.23
C THR A 170 -51.35 -0.31 -8.70
N THR A 171 -51.53 -0.12 -10.01
CA THR A 171 -51.91 1.15 -10.64
C THR A 171 -53.43 1.18 -10.82
N GLY A 172 -54.07 2.27 -10.40
CA GLY A 172 -55.49 2.53 -10.61
C GLY A 172 -55.78 3.10 -12.01
N THR A 173 -56.61 2.36 -12.74
CA THR A 173 -57.53 2.63 -13.86
C THR A 173 -57.91 4.08 -14.18
N VAL A 174 -57.82 4.48 -15.47
CA VAL A 174 -58.93 5.00 -16.33
C VAL A 174 -58.64 4.73 -17.84
N ALA A 175 -59.37 3.75 -18.39
CA ALA A 175 -60.06 3.56 -19.70
C ALA A 175 -59.71 4.38 -21.01
N PRO A 176 -60.33 4.09 -22.19
CA PRO A 176 -59.70 3.32 -23.27
C PRO A 176 -59.76 3.98 -24.67
N SER A 177 -59.01 3.48 -25.66
CA SER A 177 -59.41 3.56 -27.08
C SER A 177 -58.73 2.49 -27.93
N LYS A 178 -59.59 1.74 -28.64
CA LYS A 178 -59.30 0.72 -29.65
C LYS A 178 -58.51 1.31 -30.82
N ILE A 179 -57.72 0.48 -31.50
CA ILE A 179 -57.74 0.27 -32.97
C ILE A 179 -56.87 -0.96 -33.31
N THR A 180 -57.56 -2.00 -33.79
CA THR A 180 -57.30 -2.87 -34.95
C THR A 180 -55.93 -3.53 -35.20
N GLN A 181 -55.99 -4.88 -35.24
CA GLN A 181 -55.10 -5.94 -35.74
C GLN A 181 -54.52 -5.73 -37.18
N PRO A 182 -53.49 -6.46 -37.70
CA PRO A 182 -53.41 -7.94 -37.69
C PRO A 182 -52.03 -8.66 -37.64
N ILE A 183 -52.13 -9.89 -37.14
CA ILE A 183 -51.50 -11.16 -37.52
C ILE A 183 -50.40 -11.07 -38.61
N SER A 184 -49.20 -11.55 -38.28
CA SER A 184 -48.41 -12.39 -39.20
C SER A 184 -47.50 -13.34 -38.43
N THR A 185 -47.80 -14.61 -38.63
CA THR A 185 -47.03 -15.81 -38.36
C THR A 185 -45.62 -15.76 -38.95
N SER A 186 -44.63 -16.29 -38.24
CA SER A 186 -43.91 -17.52 -38.64
C SER A 186 -42.46 -17.56 -38.11
N SER A 187 -42.18 -18.68 -37.43
CA SER A 187 -40.95 -19.47 -37.46
C SER A 187 -39.58 -18.77 -37.45
N SER A 188 -38.83 -18.97 -36.37
CA SER A 188 -37.53 -19.65 -36.50
C SER A 188 -37.07 -20.21 -35.16
N LEU A 189 -37.23 -21.52 -35.00
CA LEU A 189 -36.56 -22.31 -33.97
C LEU A 189 -35.07 -22.39 -34.32
N ALA A 190 -34.34 -21.31 -34.08
CA ALA A 190 -32.89 -21.36 -34.06
C ALA A 190 -32.46 -22.04 -32.75
N SER A 191 -32.36 -23.37 -32.85
CA SER A 191 -31.74 -24.28 -31.89
C SER A 191 -30.32 -23.79 -31.59
N ARG A 192 -30.21 -22.87 -30.64
CA ARG A 192 -28.95 -22.34 -30.14
C ARG A 192 -28.38 -23.39 -29.20
N ARG A 193 -27.78 -24.42 -29.79
CA ARG A 193 -26.91 -25.36 -29.09
C ARG A 193 -25.93 -24.54 -28.26
N GLN A 194 -26.21 -24.47 -26.96
CA GLN A 194 -25.25 -24.03 -25.97
C GLN A 194 -24.13 -25.08 -25.99
N TYR A 195 -23.14 -24.84 -26.84
CA TYR A 195 -21.83 -25.44 -26.67
C TYR A 195 -21.32 -24.92 -25.32
N ARG A 196 -21.65 -25.66 -24.25
CA ARG A 196 -20.94 -25.58 -22.98
C ARG A 196 -19.52 -25.98 -23.31
N CYS A 197 -18.65 -25.00 -23.59
CA CYS A 197 -17.22 -25.26 -23.62
C CYS A 197 -16.84 -25.88 -22.28
N PRO A 198 -16.24 -27.08 -22.26
CA PRO A 198 -15.76 -27.73 -21.05
C PRO A 198 -14.41 -27.14 -20.61
N CYS A 199 -14.09 -25.91 -20.98
CA CYS A 199 -13.04 -25.16 -20.34
C CYS A 199 -13.55 -24.74 -18.97
N GLY A 200 -13.45 -25.68 -18.02
CA GLY A 200 -13.52 -25.38 -16.61
C GLY A 200 -12.72 -24.11 -16.38
N ARG A 201 -13.43 -23.04 -15.99
CA ARG A 201 -12.78 -21.85 -15.47
C ARG A 201 -12.00 -22.36 -14.27
N LEU A 202 -10.71 -22.64 -14.47
CA LEU A 202 -9.72 -22.64 -13.42
C LEU A 202 -9.92 -21.29 -12.77
N ARG A 203 -10.72 -21.29 -11.69
CA ARG A 203 -11.00 -20.09 -10.92
C ARG A 203 -9.62 -19.56 -10.60
N GLN A 204 -9.28 -18.41 -11.19
CA GLN A 204 -8.14 -17.66 -10.72
C GLN A 204 -8.29 -17.65 -9.21
N PRO A 205 -7.27 -18.09 -8.44
CA PRO A 205 -7.41 -18.21 -6.99
C PRO A 205 -7.55 -16.79 -6.42
N HIS A 206 -8.78 -16.30 -6.42
CA HIS A 206 -9.16 -15.00 -5.94
C HIS A 206 -8.93 -15.03 -4.43
N GLY A 207 -7.86 -14.37 -4.01
CA GLY A 207 -7.61 -14.03 -2.62
C GLY A 207 -7.58 -15.23 -1.67
N ARG A 208 -6.70 -16.21 -1.92
CA ARG A 208 -6.38 -17.21 -0.89
C ARG A 208 -6.02 -16.47 0.40
N ARG A 209 -6.74 -16.74 1.49
CA ARG A 209 -6.42 -16.20 2.82
C ARG A 209 -4.95 -16.47 3.14
N SER A 210 -4.32 -15.60 3.92
CA SER A 210 -2.97 -15.85 4.39
C SER A 210 -2.98 -17.06 5.31
N THR A 211 -2.02 -17.96 5.11
CA THR A 211 -1.79 -19.12 5.99
C THR A 211 -0.93 -18.73 7.19
N LYS A 212 -0.96 -19.56 8.24
CA LYS A 212 -0.16 -19.35 9.46
C LYS A 212 1.34 -19.38 9.14
N ASP A 213 1.76 -20.27 8.25
CA ASP A 213 3.16 -20.41 7.79
C ASP A 213 3.62 -19.17 7.06
N GLU A 214 2.83 -18.65 6.12
CA GLU A 214 3.14 -17.40 5.41
C GLU A 214 3.36 -16.24 6.38
N ARG A 215 2.55 -16.12 7.44
CA ARG A 215 2.73 -15.08 8.47
C ARG A 215 3.97 -15.30 9.33
N HIS A 216 4.28 -16.56 9.65
CA HIS A 216 5.50 -16.91 10.38
C HIS A 216 6.76 -16.61 9.53
N ASP A 217 6.77 -16.98 8.25
CA ASP A 217 7.87 -16.66 7.32
C ASP A 217 8.08 -15.14 7.19
N MET A 218 7.00 -14.36 7.18
CA MET A 218 7.07 -12.90 7.19
C MET A 218 7.70 -12.38 8.49
N ALA A 219 7.36 -12.95 9.64
CA ALA A 219 7.98 -12.59 10.92
C ALA A 219 9.48 -12.91 10.92
N VAL A 220 9.88 -14.11 10.49
CA VAL A 220 11.28 -14.51 10.33
C VAL A 220 12.04 -13.55 9.42
N TYR A 221 11.42 -13.13 8.30
CA TYR A 221 12.03 -12.15 7.40
C TYR A 221 12.27 -10.79 8.05
N ILE A 222 11.31 -10.30 8.85
CA ILE A 222 11.44 -9.05 9.61
C ILE A 222 12.59 -9.14 10.61
N VAL A 223 12.73 -10.27 11.31
CA VAL A 223 13.85 -10.50 12.23
C VAL A 223 15.17 -10.50 11.48
N LYS A 224 15.26 -11.24 10.37
CA LYS A 224 16.46 -11.33 9.52
C LYS A 224 16.89 -9.98 8.95
N LYS A 225 15.95 -9.10 8.58
CA LYS A 225 16.25 -7.74 8.09
C LYS A 225 16.56 -6.74 9.22
N GLY A 226 16.18 -7.04 10.45
CA GLY A 226 16.45 -6.20 11.62
C GLY A 226 15.94 -4.76 11.45
N ARG A 227 16.78 -3.79 11.82
CA ARG A 227 16.44 -2.35 11.77
C ARG A 227 16.16 -1.82 10.37
N SER A 228 16.69 -2.47 9.33
CA SER A 228 16.50 -2.08 7.94
C SER A 228 15.08 -2.34 7.42
N PHE A 229 14.25 -3.05 8.19
CA PHE A 229 12.85 -3.31 7.83
C PHE A 229 11.95 -2.06 7.97
N LYS A 230 12.37 -1.00 8.70
CA LYS A 230 11.58 0.24 8.89
C LYS A 230 11.43 1.12 7.63
N GLY A 231 11.94 0.69 6.48
CA GLY A 231 11.85 1.40 5.20
C GLY A 231 10.53 1.16 4.44
N ASP A 232 10.55 1.47 3.14
CA ASP A 232 9.42 1.26 2.23
C ASP A 232 9.01 -0.22 2.18
N TYR A 233 7.86 -0.54 2.79
CA TYR A 233 7.30 -1.90 2.85
C TYR A 233 7.23 -2.54 1.46
N PHE A 234 6.96 -1.77 0.41
CA PHE A 234 6.83 -2.32 -0.93
C PHE A 234 8.14 -2.95 -1.42
N ILE A 235 9.28 -2.30 -1.14
CA ILE A 235 10.60 -2.79 -1.50
C ILE A 235 10.95 -4.01 -0.66
N ALA A 236 10.73 -3.95 0.66
CA ALA A 236 11.01 -5.06 1.57
C ALA A 236 10.24 -6.33 1.18
N TRP A 237 8.94 -6.20 0.86
CA TRP A 237 8.12 -7.34 0.43
C TRP A 237 8.40 -7.79 -1.01
N ALA A 238 8.93 -6.91 -1.88
CA ALA A 238 9.42 -7.31 -3.20
C ALA A 238 10.68 -8.18 -3.10
N GLU A 239 11.57 -7.89 -2.14
CA GLU A 239 12.72 -8.73 -1.84
C GLU A 239 12.31 -10.05 -1.19
N PHE A 240 11.40 -10.02 -0.21
CA PHE A 240 10.84 -11.23 0.42
C PHE A 240 10.28 -12.20 -0.62
N ARG A 241 9.55 -11.70 -1.62
CA ARG A 241 8.99 -12.51 -2.72
C ARG A 241 10.05 -13.27 -3.52
N LYS A 242 11.28 -12.77 -3.58
CA LYS A 242 12.40 -13.45 -4.27
C LYS A 242 12.93 -14.64 -3.46
N GLN A 243 12.61 -14.72 -2.18
CA GLN A 243 12.97 -15.83 -1.30
C GLN A 243 11.90 -16.93 -1.40
N LYS A 244 12.33 -18.21 -1.35
CA LYS A 244 11.46 -19.40 -1.44
C LYS A 244 10.51 -19.39 -2.68
N ASP A 245 9.51 -20.26 -2.67
CA ASP A 245 8.50 -20.44 -3.73
C ASP A 245 7.33 -19.43 -3.65
N TYR A 246 7.55 -18.24 -3.10
CA TYR A 246 6.51 -17.19 -2.96
C TYR A 246 6.22 -16.41 -4.25
N LYS A 247 6.74 -16.86 -5.39
CA LYS A 247 6.58 -16.21 -6.70
C LYS A 247 5.11 -16.13 -7.14
N SER A 248 4.25 -17.02 -6.64
CA SER A 248 2.83 -17.11 -6.97
C SER A 248 2.00 -15.91 -6.49
N ARG A 249 2.36 -15.29 -5.36
CA ARG A 249 1.68 -14.09 -4.85
C ARG A 249 2.38 -12.82 -5.34
N SER A 250 1.60 -11.79 -5.65
CA SER A 250 2.14 -10.48 -6.02
C SER A 250 2.65 -9.71 -4.80
N THR A 251 3.61 -8.79 -5.00
CA THR A 251 4.12 -7.93 -3.92
C THR A 251 3.00 -7.15 -3.21
N LYS A 252 2.05 -6.61 -3.97
CA LYS A 252 0.87 -5.93 -3.42
C LYS A 252 0.04 -6.85 -2.51
N SER A 253 -0.05 -8.14 -2.84
CA SER A 253 -0.73 -9.12 -1.98
C SER A 253 0.02 -9.34 -0.67
N TRP A 254 1.36 -9.41 -0.68
CA TRP A 254 2.17 -9.56 0.53
C TRP A 254 2.07 -8.35 1.45
N VAL A 255 2.13 -7.15 0.89
CA VAL A 255 1.89 -5.89 1.62
C VAL A 255 0.53 -5.93 2.31
N ARG A 256 -0.53 -6.34 1.58
CA ARG A 256 -1.88 -6.45 2.15
C ARG A 256 -1.96 -7.49 3.27
N ILE A 257 -1.32 -8.65 3.11
CA ILE A 257 -1.28 -9.69 4.14
C ILE A 257 -0.61 -9.15 5.40
N TYR A 258 0.52 -8.46 5.26
CA TYR A 258 1.21 -7.84 6.38
C TYR A 258 0.32 -6.84 7.10
N LEU A 259 -0.26 -5.88 6.37
CA LEU A 259 -1.08 -4.82 6.97
C LEU A 259 -2.30 -5.40 7.69
N ASN A 260 -2.95 -6.43 7.13
CA ASN A 260 -4.12 -7.06 7.72
C ASN A 260 -3.80 -7.94 8.93
N ASN A 261 -2.57 -8.42 9.09
CA ASN A 261 -2.16 -9.30 10.18
C ASN A 261 -0.94 -8.73 10.94
N ARG A 262 -0.84 -7.40 10.98
CA ARG A 262 0.39 -6.71 11.41
C ARG A 262 0.76 -7.07 12.85
N GLU A 263 -0.21 -7.02 13.76
CA GLU A 263 -0.01 -7.32 15.18
C GLU A 263 0.47 -8.76 15.40
N GLU A 264 -0.13 -9.74 14.71
CA GLU A 264 0.30 -11.15 14.80
C GLU A 264 1.72 -11.35 14.27
N ILE A 265 2.06 -10.72 13.14
CA ILE A 265 3.37 -10.86 12.50
C ILE A 265 4.46 -10.15 13.32
N GLU A 266 4.21 -8.92 13.77
CA GLU A 266 5.16 -8.17 14.60
C GLU A 266 5.31 -8.79 16.00
N GLY A 267 4.23 -9.32 16.58
CA GLY A 267 4.27 -10.08 17.83
C GLY A 267 5.21 -11.28 17.72
N LYS A 268 5.00 -12.13 16.70
CA LYS A 268 5.90 -13.27 16.41
C LYS A 268 7.33 -12.83 16.11
N ALA A 269 7.53 -11.72 15.40
CA ALA A 269 8.87 -11.21 15.13
C ALA A 269 9.58 -10.77 16.42
N ASN A 270 8.86 -10.23 17.39
CA ASN A 270 9.42 -9.86 18.68
C ASN A 270 9.70 -11.08 19.56
N GLU A 271 8.82 -12.09 19.57
CA GLU A 271 9.06 -13.38 20.22
C GLU A 271 10.35 -14.02 19.69
N LEU A 272 10.49 -14.11 18.36
CA LEU A 272 11.69 -14.63 17.71
C LEU A 272 12.96 -13.82 18.01
N ARG A 273 12.86 -12.48 18.16
CA ARG A 273 14.00 -11.67 18.59
C ARG A 273 14.39 -11.97 20.04
N ALA A 274 13.41 -12.13 20.92
CA ALA A 274 13.66 -12.46 22.31
C ALA A 274 14.32 -13.84 22.46
N GLU A 275 13.85 -14.84 21.71
CA GLU A 275 14.46 -16.19 21.66
C GLU A 275 15.90 -16.16 21.16
N LEU A 276 16.20 -15.32 20.17
CA LEU A 276 17.55 -15.17 19.61
C LEU A 276 18.45 -14.19 20.38
N GLY A 277 17.97 -13.60 21.48
CA GLY A 277 18.71 -12.58 22.25
C GLY A 277 19.04 -11.32 21.42
N LEU A 278 18.26 -11.03 20.38
CA LEU A 278 18.47 -9.89 19.51
C LEU A 278 17.75 -8.64 20.04
N PRO A 279 18.41 -7.46 20.04
CA PRO A 279 17.83 -6.20 20.50
C PRO A 279 16.81 -5.58 19.51
#